data_AF-A0A105K237-F1
#
_entry.id   AF-A0A105K237-F1
#
_cell.length_a   1.000
_cell.length_b   1.000
_cell.length_c   1.000
_cell.angle_alpha   90.00
_cell.angle_beta   90.00
_cell.angle_gamma   90.00
#
_symmetry.space_group_name_H-M   'P 1'
#
loop_
_entity.id
_entity.type
_entity.pdbx_description
1 polymer ?
#
loop_
_entity_poly.entity_id
_entity_poly.type
_entity_poly.pdbx_seq_one_letter_code
_entity_poly.pdbx_strand_id
1 'polypeptide(L)' 'MTSLLPNRSRSESKSDIYIWSLAENSEDYWVSCDYGNTSVVIARPLGKQAQTCVARYRRGHAIVQSWQCTPQK' A
#
# COMPACT_ATOMS: atom_id res chain seq x y z
N MET A 1 3.18 10.77 -11.66
CA MET A 1 3.58 9.73 -10.69
C MET A 1 2.99 8.42 -11.15
N THR A 2 3.77 7.34 -11.17
CA THR A 2 3.27 6.02 -11.57
C THR A 2 2.82 5.27 -10.32
N SER A 3 1.52 4.97 -10.24
CA SER A 3 0.97 4.19 -9.13
C SER A 3 1.17 2.70 -9.40
N LEU A 4 1.72 1.97 -8.42
CA LEU A 4 1.91 0.53 -8.53
C LEU A 4 0.61 -0.20 -8.20
N LEU A 5 0.22 -1.14 -9.06
CA LEU A 5 -0.87 -2.07 -8.76
C LEU A 5 -0.37 -3.17 -7.79
N PRO A 6 -1.26 -3.72 -6.94
CA PRO A 6 -0.90 -4.83 -6.09
C PRO A 6 -0.50 -6.05 -6.94
N ASN A 7 0.57 -6.72 -6.51
CA ASN A 7 1.08 -7.92 -7.17
C ASN A 7 0.23 -9.15 -6.84
N ARG A 8 -0.36 -9.16 -5.63
CA ARG A 8 -1.27 -10.20 -5.16
C ARG A 8 -2.42 -9.57 -4.40
N SER A 9 -3.57 -10.19 -4.51
CA SER A 9 -4.75 -9.88 -3.71
C SER A 9 -5.35 -11.17 -3.20
N ARG A 10 -5.86 -11.15 -1.97
CA ARG A 10 -6.68 -12.24 -1.42
C ARG A 10 -7.87 -11.66 -0.67
N SER A 11 -9.01 -12.34 -0.78
CA SER A 11 -10.20 -11.99 -0.01
C SER A 11 -10.38 -12.99 1.12
N GLU A 12 -10.64 -12.48 2.31
CA GLU A 12 -11.02 -13.22 3.50
C GLU A 12 -12.46 -12.87 3.89
N SER A 13 -13.03 -13.60 4.85
CA SER A 13 -14.44 -13.43 5.24
C SER A 13 -14.84 -11.98 5.53
N LYS A 14 -13.96 -11.22 6.20
CA LYS A 14 -14.20 -9.83 6.66
C LYS A 14 -13.27 -8.78 6.05
N SER A 15 -12.32 -9.17 5.19
CA SER A 15 -11.31 -8.24 4.69
C SER A 15 -10.77 -8.62 3.33
N ASP A 16 -10.41 -7.61 2.55
CA ASP A 16 -9.65 -7.76 1.31
C ASP A 16 -8.20 -7.33 1.59
N ILE A 17 -7.23 -8.15 1.18
CA ILE A 17 -5.81 -7.96 1.49
C ILE A 17 -5.04 -7.81 0.20
N TYR A 18 -4.42 -6.66 0.01
CA TYR A 18 -3.64 -6.31 -1.16
C TYR A 18 -2.17 -6.26 -0.80
N ILE A 19 -1.33 -6.84 -1.65
CA ILE A 19 0.10 -7.04 -1.39
C ILE A 19 0.90 -6.48 -2.56
N TRP A 20 1.87 -5.63 -2.25
CA TRP A 20 2.86 -5.11 -3.18
C TRP A 20 4.22 -5.72 -2.85
N SER A 21 4.84 -6.34 -3.85
CA SER A 21 6.25 -6.67 -3.85
C SER A 21 6.99 -5.52 -4.53
N LEU A 22 7.83 -4.84 -3.76
CA LEU A 22 8.58 -3.67 -4.21
C LEU A 22 9.99 -4.14 -4.58
N ALA A 23 10.42 -3.88 -5.82
CA ALA A 23 11.78 -4.15 -6.24
C ALA A 23 12.75 -3.17 -5.54
N GLU A 24 13.99 -3.60 -5.30
CA GLU A 24 15.02 -2.68 -4.80
C GLU A 24 15.11 -1.44 -5.70
N ASN A 25 15.15 -0.27 -5.06
CA ASN A 25 15.20 1.00 -5.75
C ASN A 25 16.18 1.95 -5.03
N SER A 26 16.88 2.76 -5.83
CA SER A 26 17.79 3.79 -5.32
C SER A 26 17.06 4.93 -4.59
N GLU A 27 15.78 5.11 -4.94
CA GLU A 27 14.85 6.08 -4.35
C GLU A 27 13.83 5.39 -3.44
N ASP A 28 13.28 6.13 -2.48
CA ASP A 28 12.21 5.62 -1.63
C ASP A 28 10.92 5.45 -2.43
N TYR A 29 10.24 4.31 -2.24
CA TYR A 29 8.81 4.25 -2.57
C TYR A 29 8.04 5.16 -1.63
N TRP A 30 6.91 5.66 -2.13
CA TRP A 30 6.01 6.51 -1.36
C TRP A 30 4.63 5.87 -1.30
N VAL A 31 4.01 5.92 -0.13
CA VAL A 31 2.55 5.74 -0.02
C VAL A 31 1.91 7.10 -0.13
N SER A 32 0.83 7.20 -0.90
CA SER A 32 -0.04 8.38 -0.98
C SER A 32 -1.46 7.97 -0.62
N CYS A 33 -2.12 8.82 0.17
CA CYS A 33 -3.54 8.73 0.44
C CYS A 33 -4.22 9.96 -0.15
N ASP A 34 -5.04 9.74 -1.17
CA ASP A 34 -5.86 10.77 -1.78
C ASP A 34 -7.18 10.89 -1.02
N TYR A 35 -7.45 12.09 -0.49
CA TYR A 35 -8.73 12.39 0.11
C TYR A 35 -9.71 12.73 -1.02
N GLY A 36 -10.62 11.79 -1.31
CA GLY A 36 -11.54 11.87 -2.45
C GLY A 36 -12.16 13.26 -2.65
N ASN A 37 -11.96 13.81 -3.85
CA ASN A 37 -12.40 15.15 -4.30
C ASN A 37 -11.68 16.36 -3.68
N THR A 38 -10.52 16.17 -3.05
CA THR A 38 -9.67 17.29 -2.60
C THR A 38 -8.32 17.26 -3.31
N SER A 39 -7.64 18.40 -3.35
CA SER A 39 -6.25 18.49 -3.84
C SER A 39 -5.22 18.06 -2.78
N VAL A 40 -5.67 17.55 -1.63
CA VAL A 40 -4.80 17.19 -0.51
C VAL A 40 -4.34 15.75 -0.66
N VAL A 41 -3.02 15.58 -0.78
CA VAL A 41 -2.35 14.29 -0.79
C VAL A 41 -1.47 14.20 0.46
N ILE A 42 -1.69 13.19 1.29
CA ILE A 42 -0.73 12.85 2.34
C ILE A 42 0.17 11.77 1.78
N ALA A 43 1.46 12.08 1.66
CA ALA A 43 2.47 11.15 1.20
C ALA A 43 3.54 10.89 2.27
N ARG A 44 3.99 9.65 2.39
CA ARG A 44 5.06 9.25 3.32
C ARG A 44 6.07 8.33 2.63
N PRO A 45 7.38 8.55 2.80
CA PRO A 45 8.38 7.63 2.28
C PRO A 45 8.36 6.32 3.07
N LEU A 46 8.54 5.21 2.36
CA LEU A 46 8.52 3.86 2.92
C LEU A 46 9.89 3.40 3.41
N GLY A 47 10.95 4.12 3.02
CA GLY A 47 12.33 3.75 3.25
C GLY A 47 12.84 2.77 2.19
N LYS A 48 14.12 2.92 1.84
CA LYS A 48 14.80 2.14 0.79
C LYS A 48 14.77 0.62 0.99
N GLN A 49 14.57 0.19 2.23
CA GLN A 49 14.52 -1.22 2.58
C GLN A 49 13.11 -1.82 2.44
N ALA A 50 12.07 -1.03 2.15
CA ALA A 50 10.72 -1.57 1.98
C ALA A 50 10.63 -2.43 0.73
N GLN A 51 10.42 -3.74 0.91
CA GLN A 51 10.34 -4.72 -0.19
C GLN A 51 8.97 -5.40 -0.25
N THR A 52 8.19 -5.36 0.83
CA THR A 52 6.80 -5.84 0.83
C THR A 52 5.91 -4.87 1.56
N CYS A 53 4.78 -4.50 0.95
CA CYS A 53 3.72 -3.73 1.59
C CYS A 53 2.42 -4.49 1.55
N VAL A 54 1.67 -4.46 2.65
CA VAL A 54 0.38 -5.12 2.79
C VAL A 54 -0.64 -4.11 3.28
N ALA A 55 -1.73 -3.95 2.55
CA ALA A 55 -2.89 -3.19 2.97
C ALA A 55 -4.06 -4.14 3.20
N ARG A 56 -4.76 -3.95 4.31
CA ARG A 56 -5.96 -4.71 4.66
C ARG A 56 -7.15 -3.77 4.66
N TYR A 57 -8.11 -4.04 3.79
CA TYR A 57 -9.34 -3.30 3.66
C TYR A 57 -10.48 -4.04 4.34
N ARG A 58 -11.43 -3.30 4.89
CA ARG A 58 -12.70 -3.87 5.34
C ARG A 58 -13.48 -4.34 4.11
N ARG A 59 -13.93 -5.59 4.12
CA ARG A 59 -14.63 -6.16 2.96
C ARG A 59 -15.87 -5.34 2.58
N GLY A 60 -16.01 -5.04 1.29
CA GLY A 60 -17.14 -4.25 0.76
C GLY A 60 -17.06 -2.75 1.06
N HIS A 61 -15.97 -2.26 1.64
CA HIS A 61 -15.77 -0.84 1.92
C HIS A 61 -14.36 -0.41 1.50
N ALA A 62 -14.20 0.79 0.94
CA ALA A 62 -12.90 1.39 0.64
C ALA A 62 -12.22 1.95 1.91
N ILE A 63 -12.23 1.19 3.01
CA ILE A 63 -11.66 1.59 4.31
C ILE A 63 -10.46 0.70 4.62
N VAL A 64 -9.27 1.31 4.66
CA VAL A 64 -8.04 0.65 5.12
C VAL A 64 -8.14 0.44 6.63
N GLN A 65 -8.10 -0.82 7.07
CA GLN A 65 -8.06 -1.21 8.48
C GLN A 65 -6.63 -1.19 9.03
N SER A 66 -5.69 -1.66 8.22
CA SER A 66 -4.27 -1.63 8.56
C SER A 66 -3.42 -1.61 7.30
N TRP A 67 -2.23 -1.06 7.44
CA TRP A 67 -1.21 -1.04 6.41
C TRP A 67 0.17 -1.17 7.04
N GLN A 68 1.04 -1.95 6.42
CA GLN A 68 2.40 -2.16 6.87
C GLN A 68 3.33 -2.44 5.70
N CYS A 69 4.53 -1.86 5.73
CA CYS A 69 5.64 -2.26 4.87
C CYS A 69 6.79 -2.82 5.70
N THR A 70 7.44 -3.85 5.17
CA THR A 70 8.58 -4.50 5.80
C THR A 70 9.70 -4.72 4.79
N PRO A 71 10.96 -4.79 5.26
CA PRO A 71 12.04 -5.41 4.51
C PRO A 71 11.74 -6.87 4.18
N GLN A 72 12.41 -7.40 3.16
CA GLN A 72 12.43 -8.83 2.87
C GLN A 72 13.17 -9.52 4.03
N LYS A 73 12.58 -10.62 4.52
CA LYS A 73 13.24 -11.48 5.50
C LYS A 73 14.33 -12.32 4.84
#